data_AF-A0A3C0EJL3-F1
#
_entry.id   AF-A0A3C0EJL3-F1
#
_cell.length_a   1.000
_cell.length_b   1.000
_cell.length_c   1.000
_cell.angle_alpha   90.00
_cell.angle_beta   90.00
_cell.angle_gamma   90.00
#
_symmetry.space_group_name_H-M   'P 1'
#
loop_
_entity.id
_entity.type
_entity.pdbx_description
1 polymer ?
#
loop_
_entity_poly.entity_id
_entity_poly.type
_entity_poly.pdbx_seq_one_letter_code
_entity_poly.pdbx_strand_id
1 'polypeptide(L)'
;MALTIKKSGQGYWTRMLSAIGAGIMLLGCLAWIWGELQSAISQDSTRTTVQAVIACLIVIGGGGICYWIMNKDKVVDFFIATESEMRKVNWPSKKELVGSTWVVIIGTVFLAAVLVLIDICFTLFFSEIGILHTGL
;
A
#
# COMPACT_ATOMS: atom_id res chain seq x y z
N MET A 1 -8.89 -10.85 37.25
CA MET A 1 -9.12 -10.29 35.90
C MET A 1 -10.59 -9.91 35.82
N ALA A 2 -10.91 -8.62 35.82
CA ALA A 2 -12.30 -8.18 35.69
C ALA A 2 -12.80 -8.55 34.28
N LEU A 3 -13.89 -9.33 34.21
CA LEU A 3 -14.57 -9.65 32.96
C LEU A 3 -15.26 -8.38 32.45
N THR A 4 -14.52 -7.54 31.74
CA THR A 4 -15.09 -6.41 31.00
C THR A 4 -15.93 -7.01 29.87
N ILE A 5 -17.24 -6.93 30.01
CA ILE A 5 -18.21 -7.32 28.99
C ILE A 5 -17.83 -6.58 27.69
N LYS A 6 -17.29 -7.32 26.70
CA LYS A 6 -17.01 -6.76 25.36
C LYS A 6 -18.35 -6.33 24.78
N LYS A 7 -18.53 -5.02 24.60
CA LYS A 7 -19.74 -4.50 23.97
C LYS A 7 -19.71 -4.94 22.51
N SER A 8 -20.76 -5.63 22.07
CA SER A 8 -20.87 -6.08 20.68
C SER A 8 -20.74 -4.88 19.75
N GLY A 9 -19.76 -4.94 18.83
CA GLY A 9 -19.49 -3.91 17.81
C GLY A 9 -18.21 -3.07 17.98
N GLN A 10 -17.47 -3.19 19.09
CA GLN A 10 -16.19 -2.46 19.25
C GLN A 10 -15.07 -3.08 18.39
N GLY A 11 -14.24 -2.24 17.75
CA GLY A 11 -13.17 -2.69 16.87
C GLY A 11 -13.64 -3.28 15.53
N TYR A 12 -14.93 -3.11 15.17
CA TYR A 12 -15.46 -3.63 13.91
C TYR A 12 -14.78 -2.99 12.70
N TRP A 13 -14.74 -1.66 12.65
CA TRP A 13 -14.18 -0.93 11.50
C TRP A 13 -12.67 -1.13 11.35
N THR A 14 -11.92 -1.15 12.45
CA THR A 14 -10.47 -1.39 12.42
C THR A 14 -10.14 -2.79 11.91
N ARG A 15 -10.86 -3.82 12.37
CA ARG A 15 -10.71 -5.19 11.87
C ARG A 15 -11.12 -5.34 10.40
N MET A 16 -12.23 -4.72 10.01
CA MET A 16 -12.71 -4.79 8.62
C MET A 16 -11.73 -4.10 7.66
N LEU A 17 -11.22 -2.92 8.01
CA LEU A 17 -10.23 -2.20 7.20
C LEU A 17 -8.92 -2.98 7.10
N SER A 18 -8.44 -3.58 8.19
CA SER A 18 -7.25 -4.45 8.14
C SER A 18 -7.49 -5.71 7.30
N ALA A 19 -8.69 -6.30 7.34
CA ALA A 19 -9.04 -7.45 6.50
C ALA A 19 -9.12 -7.09 5.01
N ILE A 20 -9.70 -5.92 4.69
CA ILE A 20 -9.74 -5.39 3.33
C ILE A 20 -8.31 -5.11 2.83
N GLY A 21 -7.45 -4.49 3.64
CA GLY A 21 -6.06 -4.24 3.29
C GLY A 21 -5.28 -5.52 3.02
N ALA A 22 -5.42 -6.53 3.89
CA ALA A 22 -4.83 -7.85 3.68
C ALA A 22 -5.39 -8.54 2.42
N GLY A 23 -6.70 -8.39 2.15
CA GLY A 23 -7.34 -8.88 0.94
C GLY A 23 -6.80 -8.23 -0.33
N ILE A 24 -6.64 -6.91 -0.35
CA ILE A 24 -6.04 -6.18 -1.47
C ILE A 24 -4.60 -6.65 -1.71
N MET A 25 -3.81 -6.83 -0.65
CA MET A 25 -2.44 -7.32 -0.75
C MET A 25 -2.40 -8.75 -1.31
N LEU A 26 -3.30 -9.63 -0.86
CA LEU A 26 -3.45 -10.99 -1.37
C LEU A 26 -3.83 -10.99 -2.86
N LEU A 27 -4.75 -10.14 -3.28
CA LEU A 27 -5.10 -9.96 -4.70
C LEU A 27 -3.93 -9.43 -5.53
N GLY A 28 -3.12 -8.52 -4.98
CA GLY A 28 -1.89 -8.05 -5.61
C GLY A 28 -0.87 -9.17 -5.81
N CYS A 29 -0.67 -10.02 -4.81
CA CYS A 29 0.18 -11.21 -4.92
C CYS A 29 -0.33 -12.19 -5.98
N LEU A 30 -1.64 -12.39 -6.07
CA LEU A 30 -2.26 -13.22 -7.11
C LEU A 30 -2.03 -12.66 -8.51
N ALA A 31 -2.21 -11.35 -8.70
CA ALA A 31 -1.97 -10.70 -9.98
C ALA A 31 -0.50 -10.83 -10.42
N TRP A 32 0.44 -10.73 -9.48
CA TRP A 32 1.86 -10.93 -9.76
C TRP A 32 2.18 -12.39 -10.12
N ILE A 33 1.69 -13.36 -9.34
CA ILE A 33 1.87 -14.80 -9.63
C ILE A 33 1.27 -15.17 -11.00
N TRP A 34 0.12 -14.58 -11.35
CA TRP A 34 -0.52 -14.80 -12.64
C TRP A 34 0.40 -14.41 -13.80
N GLY A 35 1.08 -13.26 -13.69
CA GLY A 35 2.05 -12.78 -14.68
C GLY A 35 3.28 -13.68 -14.80
N GLU A 36 3.83 -14.14 -13.68
CA GLU A 36 5.01 -15.01 -13.67
C GLU A 36 4.70 -16.42 -14.20
N LEU A 37 3.51 -16.94 -13.94
CA LEU A 37 3.12 -18.25 -14.45
C LEU A 37 2.83 -18.23 -15.96
N GLN A 38 2.50 -17.06 -16.51
CA GLN A 38 2.29 -16.86 -17.94
C GLN A 38 3.59 -16.97 -18.75
N SER A 39 4.73 -16.51 -18.19
CA SER A 39 6.04 -16.61 -18.85
C SER A 39 6.66 -18.02 -18.73
N ALA A 40 6.23 -18.83 -17.77
CA ALA A 40 6.82 -20.13 -17.47
C ALA A 40 6.21 -21.34 -18.22
N ILE A 41 4.97 -21.25 -18.74
CA ILE A 41 4.26 -22.41 -19.34
C ILE A 41 3.84 -22.11 -20.79
N SER A 42 4.37 -22.90 -21.74
CA SER A 42 4.15 -22.72 -23.18
C SER A 42 2.82 -23.28 -23.72
N GLN A 43 2.12 -24.16 -22.98
CA GLN A 43 0.90 -24.83 -23.44
C GLN A 43 -0.38 -24.19 -22.88
N ASP A 44 -1.26 -23.71 -23.76
CA ASP A 44 -2.37 -22.80 -23.44
C ASP A 44 -3.48 -23.41 -22.55
N SER A 45 -3.96 -24.62 -22.86
CA SER A 45 -5.03 -25.28 -22.09
C SER A 45 -4.60 -25.69 -20.67
N THR A 46 -3.36 -26.15 -20.53
CA THR A 46 -2.78 -26.55 -19.23
C THR A 46 -2.47 -25.32 -18.38
N ARG A 47 -2.00 -24.23 -19.00
CA ARG A 47 -1.68 -22.96 -18.33
C ARG A 47 -2.89 -22.36 -17.60
N THR A 48 -4.02 -22.20 -18.29
CA THR A 48 -5.22 -21.58 -17.72
C THR A 48 -5.80 -22.41 -16.56
N THR A 49 -5.75 -23.74 -16.69
CA THR A 49 -6.24 -24.66 -15.64
C THR A 49 -5.35 -24.59 -14.39
N VAL A 50 -4.02 -24.64 -14.56
CA VAL A 50 -3.07 -24.56 -13.45
C VAL A 50 -3.13 -23.20 -12.76
N GLN A 51 -3.21 -22.11 -13.53
CA GLN A 51 -3.37 -20.75 -13.00
C GLN A 51 -4.65 -20.60 -12.16
N ALA A 52 -5.79 -21.08 -12.66
CA ALA A 52 -7.06 -21.01 -11.95
C ALA A 52 -7.04 -21.82 -10.64
N VAL A 53 -6.46 -23.03 -10.65
CA VAL A 53 -6.35 -23.86 -9.44
C VAL A 53 -5.48 -23.19 -8.38
N ILE A 54 -4.31 -22.68 -8.77
CA ILE A 54 -3.39 -21.99 -7.85
C ILE A 54 -4.05 -20.74 -7.27
N ALA A 55 -4.73 -19.94 -8.10
CA ALA A 55 -5.43 -18.75 -7.64
C ALA A 55 -6.52 -19.09 -6.61
N CYS A 56 -7.37 -20.08 -6.91
CA CYS A 56 -8.40 -20.53 -5.97
C CYS A 56 -7.82 -21.02 -4.64
N LEU A 57 -6.74 -21.80 -4.67
CA LEU A 57 -6.08 -22.30 -3.46
C LEU A 57 -5.53 -21.17 -2.59
N ILE A 58 -4.89 -20.17 -3.21
CA ILE A 58 -4.32 -19.03 -2.50
C ILE A 58 -5.43 -18.13 -1.93
N VAL A 59 -6.53 -17.89 -2.67
CA VAL A 59 -7.67 -17.10 -2.16
C VAL A 59 -8.31 -17.79 -0.96
N ILE A 60 -8.60 -19.09 -1.06
CA ILE A 60 -9.27 -19.83 0.02
C ILE A 60 -8.33 -19.96 1.22
N GLY A 61 -7.08 -20.37 1.00
CA GLY A 61 -6.09 -20.56 2.06
C GLY A 61 -5.71 -19.24 2.73
N GLY A 62 -5.31 -18.24 1.95
CA GLY A 62 -4.93 -16.94 2.46
C GLY A 62 -6.11 -16.17 3.07
N GLY A 63 -7.30 -16.25 2.47
CA GLY A 63 -8.53 -15.69 3.05
C GLY A 63 -8.90 -16.35 4.38
N GLY A 64 -8.81 -17.68 4.47
CA GLY A 64 -9.05 -18.43 5.70
C GLY A 64 -8.04 -18.10 6.81
N ILE A 65 -6.75 -17.98 6.47
CA ILE A 65 -5.70 -17.55 7.40
C ILE A 65 -5.96 -16.11 7.88
N CYS A 66 -6.30 -15.19 6.97
CA CYS A 66 -6.62 -13.81 7.33
C CYS A 66 -7.81 -13.74 8.30
N TYR A 67 -8.89 -14.49 8.02
CA TYR A 67 -10.05 -14.58 8.91
C TYR A 67 -9.66 -15.13 10.29
N TRP A 68 -8.87 -16.20 10.34
CA TRP A 68 -8.43 -16.81 11.59
C TRP A 68 -7.60 -15.84 12.44
N ILE A 69 -6.63 -15.14 11.83
CA ILE A 69 -5.79 -14.16 12.52
C ILE A 69 -6.63 -12.99 13.05
N MET A 70 -7.53 -12.44 12.23
CA MET A 70 -8.33 -11.25 12.55
C MET A 70 -9.40 -11.50 13.63
N ASN A 71 -9.72 -12.77 13.91
CA ASN A 71 -10.70 -13.17 14.91
C ASN A 71 -10.07 -13.78 16.18
N LYS A 72 -8.74 -13.70 16.34
CA LYS A 72 -8.09 -14.08 17.60
C LYS A 72 -8.36 -13.06 18.71
N ASP A 73 -8.62 -13.53 19.92
CA ASP A 73 -8.96 -12.67 21.07
C ASP A 73 -7.95 -11.55 21.32
N LYS A 74 -6.64 -11.88 21.29
CA LYS A 74 -5.56 -10.89 21.49
C LYS A 74 -5.55 -9.79 20.43
N VAL A 75 -5.82 -10.15 19.18
CA VAL A 75 -5.85 -9.23 18.04
C VAL A 75 -7.08 -8.32 18.14
N VAL A 76 -8.22 -8.91 18.50
CA VAL A 76 -9.46 -8.16 18.74
C VAL A 76 -9.28 -7.16 19.89
N ASP A 77 -8.66 -7.57 20.99
CA ASP A 77 -8.39 -6.67 22.14
C ASP A 77 -7.46 -5.52 21.75
N PHE A 78 -6.41 -5.81 20.97
CA PHE A 78 -5.51 -4.79 20.45
C PHE A 78 -6.24 -3.77 19.56
N PHE A 79 -7.10 -4.23 18.65
CA PHE A 79 -7.85 -3.33 17.78
C PHE A 79 -8.87 -2.47 18.53
N ILE A 80 -9.50 -3.02 19.57
CA ILE A 80 -10.41 -2.25 20.44
C ILE A 80 -9.64 -1.19 21.23
N ALA A 81 -8.48 -1.55 21.79
CA ALA A 81 -7.62 -0.61 22.50
C ALA A 81 -7.11 0.51 21.57
N THR A 82 -6.69 0.15 20.35
CA THR A 82 -6.24 1.12 19.33
C THR A 82 -7.37 2.07 18.93
N GLU A 83 -8.59 1.57 18.69
CA GLU A 83 -9.75 2.43 18.38
C GLU A 83 -10.03 3.42 19.53
N SER A 84 -9.98 2.94 20.78
CA SER A 84 -10.16 3.78 21.98
C SER A 84 -9.09 4.86 22.09
N GLU A 85 -7.84 4.56 21.73
CA GLU A 85 -6.76 5.53 21.75
C GLU A 85 -6.88 6.55 20.62
N MET A 86 -7.24 6.11 19.40
CA MET A 86 -7.44 7.00 18.25
C MET A 86 -8.60 7.98 18.45
N ARG A 87 -9.60 7.64 19.27
CA ARG A 87 -10.70 8.56 19.64
C ARG A 87 -10.24 9.74 20.51
N LYS A 88 -9.09 9.63 21.18
CA LYS A 88 -8.51 10.71 22.00
C LYS A 88 -7.68 11.69 21.15
N VAL A 89 -7.34 11.32 19.93
CA VAL A 89 -6.52 12.13 19.03
C VAL A 89 -7.39 13.21 18.38
N ASN A 90 -6.95 14.46 18.49
CA ASN A 90 -7.54 15.58 17.76
C ASN A 90 -7.09 15.50 16.30
N TRP A 91 -8.02 15.25 15.38
CA TRP A 91 -7.74 15.25 13.94
C TRP A 91 -7.73 16.69 13.41
N PRO A 92 -6.80 17.03 12.49
CA PRO A 92 -6.70 18.37 11.95
C PRO A 92 -7.96 18.77 11.21
N SER A 93 -8.31 20.05 11.30
CA SER A 93 -9.41 20.61 10.51
C SER A 93 -9.05 20.60 9.02
N LYS A 94 -10.07 20.63 8.15
CA LYS A 94 -9.85 20.68 6.68
C LYS A 94 -8.95 21.85 6.26
N LYS A 95 -9.01 22.99 6.97
CA LYS A 95 -8.20 24.17 6.68
C LYS A 95 -6.72 23.95 7.01
N GLU A 96 -6.44 23.34 8.15
CA GLU A 96 -5.06 23.01 8.56
C GLU A 96 -4.45 21.94 7.64
N LEU A 97 -5.25 20.94 7.25
CA LEU A 97 -4.81 19.90 6.32
C LEU A 97 -4.42 20.52 4.97
N VAL A 98 -5.29 21.35 4.38
CA VAL A 98 -5.00 22.01 3.09
C VAL A 98 -3.78 22.93 3.19
N GLY A 99 -3.68 23.70 4.29
CA GLY A 99 -2.51 24.55 4.54
C GLY A 99 -1.20 23.76 4.57
N SER A 100 -1.17 22.66 5.34
CA SER A 100 0.01 21.79 5.44
C SER A 100 0.36 21.13 4.11
N THR A 101 -0.63 20.66 3.34
CA THR A 101 -0.38 20.04 2.03
C THR A 101 0.17 21.04 1.02
N TRP A 102 -0.32 22.29 1.02
CA TRP A 102 0.11 23.31 0.07
C TRP A 102 1.58 23.70 0.24
N VAL A 103 2.04 23.80 1.49
CA VAL A 103 3.46 24.06 1.80
C VAL A 103 4.35 22.97 1.22
N VAL A 104 3.95 21.69 1.39
CA VAL A 104 4.71 20.56 0.84
C VAL A 104 4.74 20.59 -0.68
N ILE A 105 3.59 20.83 -1.33
CA ILE A 105 3.51 20.89 -2.81
C ILE A 105 4.41 22.01 -3.36
N ILE A 106 4.37 23.20 -2.76
CA ILE A 106 5.23 24.31 -3.20
C ILE A 106 6.71 23.94 -3.00
N GLY A 107 7.05 23.37 -1.84
CA GLY A 107 8.42 22.97 -1.54
C GLY A 107 8.97 21.90 -2.51
N THR A 108 8.16 20.90 -2.85
CA THR A 108 8.56 19.85 -3.80
C THR A 108 8.67 20.36 -5.23
N VAL A 109 7.75 21.22 -5.68
CA VAL A 109 7.81 21.86 -7.01
C VAL A 109 9.02 22.78 -7.10
N PHE A 110 9.31 23.56 -6.06
CA PHE A 110 10.49 24.40 -6.00
C PHE A 110 11.78 23.59 -6.09
N LEU A 111 11.89 22.50 -5.31
CA LEU A 111 13.04 21.61 -5.36
C LEU A 111 13.20 20.95 -6.74
N ALA A 112 12.10 20.52 -7.36
CA ALA A 112 12.11 19.98 -8.73
C ALA A 112 12.60 21.03 -9.76
N ALA A 113 12.16 22.29 -9.64
CA ALA A 113 12.62 23.37 -10.51
C ALA A 113 14.12 23.65 -10.35
N VAL A 114 14.63 23.65 -9.11
CA VAL A 114 16.06 23.80 -8.83
C VAL A 114 16.86 22.65 -9.43
N LEU A 115 16.38 21.41 -9.31
CA LEU A 115 17.05 20.24 -9.92
C LEU A 115 17.13 20.39 -11.45
N VAL A 116 16.03 20.75 -12.12
CA VAL A 116 16.02 20.96 -13.57
C VAL A 116 16.98 22.08 -13.98
N LEU A 117 17.03 23.18 -13.21
CA LEU A 117 17.96 24.28 -13.49
C LEU A 117 19.41 23.81 -13.38
N ILE A 118 19.74 23.05 -12.32
CA ILE A 118 21.08 22.51 -12.11
C ILE A 118 21.44 21.51 -13.22
N ASP A 119 20.53 20.64 -13.61
CA ASP A 119 20.73 19.66 -14.69
C ASP A 119 21.01 20.35 -16.03
N ILE A 120 20.28 21.42 -16.35
CA ILE A 120 20.51 22.24 -17.55
C ILE A 120 21.88 22.93 -17.47
N CYS A 121 22.20 23.56 -16.34
CA CYS A 121 23.50 24.21 -16.14
C CYS A 121 24.66 23.24 -16.33
N PHE A 122 24.58 22.04 -15.76
CA PHE A 122 25.61 21.01 -15.94
C PHE A 122 25.68 20.50 -17.37
N THR A 123 24.53 20.28 -18.02
CA THR A 123 24.48 19.81 -19.40
C THR A 123 25.16 20.80 -20.34
N LEU A 124 24.86 22.10 -20.22
CA LEU A 124 25.51 23.15 -20.99
C LEU A 124 27.01 23.23 -20.69
N PHE A 125 27.39 23.27 -19.40
CA PHE A 125 28.79 23.35 -18.99
C PHE A 125 29.64 22.17 -19.50
N PHE A 126 29.14 20.93 -19.38
CA PHE A 126 29.86 19.75 -19.85
C PHE A 126 29.84 19.59 -21.38
N SER A 127 28.85 20.16 -22.06
CA SER A 127 28.83 20.25 -23.53
C SER A 127 29.92 21.18 -24.04
N GLU A 128 30.10 22.36 -23.41
CA GLU A 128 31.16 23.32 -23.78
C GLU A 128 32.58 22.74 -23.56
N ILE A 129 32.77 21.90 -22.55
CA ILE A 129 34.05 21.22 -22.28
C ILE A 129 34.28 20.03 -23.24
N GLY A 130 33.30 19.69 -24.09
CA GLY A 130 33.41 18.62 -25.08
C GLY A 130 33.36 17.20 -24.51
N ILE A 131 32.96 17.06 -23.24
CA ILE A 131 32.78 15.76 -22.57
C ILE A 131 31.44 15.14 -22.98
N LEU A 132 30.41 15.97 -23.15
CA LEU A 132 29.08 15.53 -23.60
C LEU A 132 28.83 16.00 -25.03
N HIS A 133 28.59 15.06 -25.96
CA HIS A 133 28.06 15.38 -27.28
C HIS A 133 26.53 15.38 -27.17
N THR A 134 25.96 16.52 -26.76
CA THR A 134 24.50 16.66 -26.70
C THR A 134 23.96 16.98 -28.09
N GLY A 135 23.17 16.08 -28.66
CA GLY A 135 22.47 16.25 -29.95
C GLY A 135 21.18 17.04 -29.80
N LEU A 136 21.25 18.21 -29.16
CA LEU A 136 20.23 19.26 -29.21
C LEU A 136 20.61 20.30 -30.26
#